data_AF-A0A522R0H8-F1
#
_entry.id   AF-A0A522R0H8-F1
#
_cell.length_a   1.000
_cell.length_b   1.000
_cell.length_c   1.000
_cell.angle_alpha   90.00
_cell.angle_beta   90.00
_cell.angle_gamma   90.00
#
_symmetry.space_group_name_H-M   'P 1'
#
loop_
_entity.id
_entity.type
_entity.pdbx_description
1 polymer ?
#
loop_
_entity_poly.entity_id
_entity_poly.type
_entity_poly.pdbx_seq_one_letter_code
_entity_poly.pdbx_strand_id
1 'polypeptide(L)'
;MQAFLVSLGAVALAEIGDKTQLLSLVLAAKFRKPWPICAGILVASLLSHAIAAELGAWLAHWMTPGVQRWLIGLSCLAVSAWALLPEKSGDVETPPMHGRGVFIASVIAFFLAELGDRTQIATVVLGAHYQPLWEVVAGSTVGMVIANVPVVWLGARFAQQLPLRAAHLGAAVLFALLGLWILLR
;
A
#
# COMPACT_ATOMS: atom_id res chain seq x y z
N MET A 1 8.03 1.98 -18.11
CA MET A 1 6.78 1.17 -18.06
C MET A 1 6.87 -0.02 -17.09
N GLN A 2 8.00 -0.72 -17.01
CA GLN A 2 8.14 -1.89 -16.13
C GLN A 2 8.00 -1.53 -14.65
N ALA A 3 8.64 -0.44 -14.20
CA ALA A 3 8.57 0.02 -12.81
C ALA A 3 7.12 0.34 -12.41
N PHE A 4 6.39 1.04 -13.27
CA PHE A 4 4.97 1.33 -13.06
C PHE A 4 4.13 0.06 -12.85
N LEU A 5 4.23 -0.91 -13.77
CA LEU A 5 3.41 -2.13 -13.71
C LEU A 5 3.77 -3.03 -12.52
N VAL A 6 5.06 -3.15 -12.19
CA VAL A 6 5.52 -3.93 -11.03
C VAL A 6 5.05 -3.27 -9.74
N SER A 7 5.21 -1.96 -9.58
CA SER A 7 4.76 -1.23 -8.38
C SER A 7 3.24 -1.22 -8.24
N LEU A 8 2.51 -1.07 -9.34
CA LEU A 8 1.05 -1.18 -9.36
C LEU A 8 0.61 -2.56 -8.88
N GLY A 9 1.15 -3.63 -9.47
CA GLY A 9 0.79 -4.99 -9.08
C GLY A 9 1.17 -5.31 -7.63
N ALA A 10 2.38 -4.93 -7.22
CA ALA A 10 2.88 -5.17 -5.86
C ALA A 10 2.03 -4.47 -4.81
N VAL A 11 1.76 -3.17 -4.98
CA VAL A 11 0.98 -2.41 -4.00
C VAL A 11 -0.49 -2.79 -4.05
N ALA A 12 -1.09 -2.94 -5.24
CA ALA A 12 -2.49 -3.36 -5.35
C ALA A 12 -2.73 -4.71 -4.67
N LEU A 13 -1.81 -5.67 -4.81
CA LEU A 13 -1.95 -6.97 -4.16
C LEU A 13 -1.68 -6.90 -2.66
N ALA A 14 -0.64 -6.17 -2.23
CA ALA A 14 -0.34 -5.97 -0.82
C ALA A 14 -1.53 -5.38 -0.04
N GLU A 15 -2.24 -4.46 -0.69
CA GLU A 15 -3.33 -3.69 -0.09
C GLU A 15 -4.62 -4.51 0.09
N ILE A 16 -4.80 -5.62 -0.67
CA ILE A 16 -6.05 -6.37 -0.59
C ILE A 16 -6.10 -7.16 0.73
N GLY A 17 -7.05 -6.75 1.57
CA GLY A 17 -7.36 -7.31 2.86
C GLY A 17 -6.51 -6.73 3.99
N ASP A 18 -5.91 -5.57 3.78
CA ASP A 18 -5.08 -4.87 4.77
C ASP A 18 -5.92 -3.90 5.66
N LYS A 19 -5.30 -3.39 6.72
CA LYS A 19 -5.83 -2.40 7.67
C LYS A 19 -6.30 -1.14 6.99
N THR A 20 -5.61 -0.68 5.97
CA THR A 20 -5.96 0.50 5.16
C THR A 20 -7.24 0.25 4.35
N GLN A 21 -7.48 -0.97 3.88
CA GLN A 21 -8.76 -1.36 3.28
C GLN A 21 -9.90 -1.43 4.32
N LEU A 22 -9.62 -1.89 5.54
CA LEU A 22 -10.59 -1.82 6.65
C LEU A 22 -10.88 -0.36 7.05
N LEU A 23 -9.87 0.50 7.07
CA LEU A 23 -10.02 1.94 7.30
C LEU A 23 -10.91 2.57 6.23
N SER A 24 -10.72 2.24 4.94
CA SER A 24 -11.61 2.62 3.84
C SER A 24 -13.07 2.29 4.14
N LEU A 25 -13.35 1.07 4.62
CA LEU A 25 -14.70 0.64 4.99
C LEU A 25 -15.27 1.44 6.16
N VAL A 26 -14.48 1.64 7.21
CA VAL A 26 -14.90 2.40 8.39
C VAL A 26 -15.23 3.84 8.01
N LEU A 27 -14.35 4.50 7.25
CA LEU A 27 -14.58 5.88 6.77
C LEU A 27 -15.80 5.96 5.85
N ALA A 28 -15.98 4.99 4.94
CA ALA A 28 -17.12 4.95 4.03
C ALA A 28 -18.44 4.74 4.77
N ALA A 29 -18.49 3.80 5.71
CA ALA A 29 -19.68 3.51 6.52
C ALA A 29 -20.06 4.70 7.41
N LYS A 30 -19.04 5.36 7.98
CA LYS A 30 -19.19 6.47 8.93
C LYS A 30 -19.56 7.78 8.26
N PHE A 31 -18.79 8.20 7.26
CA PHE A 31 -18.95 9.53 6.66
C PHE A 31 -19.88 9.53 5.46
N ARG A 32 -20.05 8.40 4.77
CA ARG A 32 -20.91 8.26 3.57
C ARG A 32 -20.63 9.31 2.49
N LYS A 33 -19.37 9.77 2.40
CA LYS A 33 -18.88 10.75 1.42
C LYS A 33 -17.72 10.15 0.63
N PRO A 34 -17.99 9.35 -0.42
CA PRO A 34 -16.95 8.59 -1.11
C PRO A 34 -15.91 9.49 -1.78
N TRP A 35 -16.32 10.61 -2.38
CA TRP A 35 -15.42 11.52 -3.09
C TRP A 35 -14.33 12.15 -2.20
N PRO A 36 -14.65 12.80 -1.06
CA PRO A 36 -13.63 13.27 -0.11
C PRO A 36 -12.69 12.18 0.40
N ILE A 37 -13.21 10.96 0.63
CA ILE A 37 -12.41 9.83 1.12
C ILE A 37 -11.43 9.38 0.04
N CYS A 38 -11.90 9.17 -1.19
CA CYS A 38 -11.05 8.77 -2.33
C CYS A 38 -9.96 9.81 -2.62
N ALA A 39 -10.30 11.10 -2.57
CA ALA A 39 -9.32 12.17 -2.70
C ALA A 39 -8.30 12.15 -1.55
N GLY A 40 -8.74 11.84 -0.32
CA GLY A 40 -7.86 11.70 0.83
C GLY A 40 -6.87 10.56 0.68
N ILE A 41 -7.34 9.38 0.24
CA ILE A 41 -6.51 8.21 -0.06
C ILE A 41 -5.47 8.54 -1.12
N LEU A 42 -5.89 9.18 -2.22
CA LEU A 42 -4.99 9.56 -3.30
C LEU A 42 -3.87 10.49 -2.81
N VAL A 43 -4.20 11.53 -2.04
CA VAL A 43 -3.22 12.49 -1.54
C VAL A 43 -2.29 11.87 -0.50
N ALA A 44 -2.84 11.10 0.45
CA ALA A 44 -2.06 10.42 1.48
C ALA A 44 -1.06 9.43 0.86
N SER A 45 -1.54 8.55 -0.03
CA SER A 45 -0.70 7.54 -0.67
C SER A 45 0.32 8.15 -1.62
N LEU A 46 -0.04 9.19 -2.38
CA LEU A 46 0.94 9.90 -3.22
C LEU A 46 2.10 10.46 -2.39
N LEU A 47 1.80 11.11 -1.26
CA LEU A 47 2.81 11.68 -0.37
C LEU A 47 3.66 10.57 0.28
N SER A 48 3.00 9.56 0.85
CA SER A 48 3.63 8.43 1.52
C SER A 48 4.55 7.65 0.57
N HIS A 49 4.07 7.32 -0.63
CA HIS A 49 4.83 6.59 -1.63
C HIS A 49 5.97 7.40 -2.23
N ALA A 50 5.80 8.71 -2.42
CA ALA A 50 6.88 9.59 -2.85
C ALA A 50 8.02 9.59 -1.82
N ILE A 51 7.69 9.77 -0.54
CA ILE A 51 8.67 9.73 0.56
C ILE A 51 9.36 8.36 0.62
N ALA A 52 8.60 7.28 0.53
CA ALA A 52 9.13 5.92 0.57
C ALA A 52 10.07 5.62 -0.61
N ALA A 53 9.65 5.95 -1.83
CA ALA A 53 10.45 5.70 -3.02
C ALA A 53 11.73 6.54 -3.02
N GLU A 54 11.66 7.80 -2.61
CA GLU A 54 12.82 8.68 -2.47
C GLU A 54 13.78 8.18 -1.37
N LEU A 55 13.26 7.76 -0.23
CA LEU A 55 14.05 7.12 0.83
C LEU A 55 14.76 5.87 0.33
N GLY A 56 14.08 5.03 -0.46
CA GLY A 56 14.65 3.85 -1.09
C GLY A 56 15.80 4.17 -2.03
N ALA A 57 15.60 5.14 -2.91
CA ALA A 57 16.63 5.62 -3.83
C ALA A 57 17.83 6.21 -3.09
N TRP A 58 17.57 7.02 -2.05
CA TRP A 58 18.61 7.63 -1.22
C TRP A 58 19.43 6.57 -0.48
N LEU A 59 18.77 5.59 0.14
CA LEU A 59 19.46 4.47 0.80
C LEU A 59 20.33 3.70 -0.19
N ALA A 60 19.83 3.41 -1.40
CA ALA A 60 20.55 2.66 -2.41
C ALA A 60 21.90 3.30 -2.79
N HIS A 61 22.06 4.62 -2.71
CA HIS A 61 23.33 5.30 -3.00
C HIS A 61 24.46 4.97 -2.02
N TRP A 62 24.15 4.52 -0.81
CA TRP A 62 25.13 4.19 0.22
C TRP A 62 25.45 2.69 0.29
N MET A 63 24.82 1.88 -0.57
CA MET A 63 24.89 0.42 -0.50
C MET A 63 25.68 -0.15 -1.68
N THR A 64 26.50 -1.16 -1.41
CA THR A 64 27.12 -1.92 -2.50
C THR A 64 26.06 -2.78 -3.20
N PRO A 65 26.22 -3.11 -4.49
CA PRO A 65 25.24 -3.91 -5.23
C PRO A 65 24.90 -5.25 -4.57
N GLY A 66 25.88 -5.87 -3.89
CA GLY A 66 25.66 -7.10 -3.12
C GLY A 66 24.76 -6.88 -1.91
N VAL A 67 25.01 -5.85 -1.12
CA VAL A 67 24.19 -5.53 0.06
C VAL A 67 22.78 -5.11 -0.37
N GLN A 68 22.65 -4.32 -1.43
CA GLN A 68 21.36 -3.91 -1.98
C GLN A 68 20.51 -5.11 -2.41
N ARG A 69 21.11 -6.07 -3.12
CA ARG A 69 20.44 -7.31 -3.54
C ARG A 69 19.91 -8.10 -2.35
N TRP A 70 20.75 -8.33 -1.33
CA TRP A 70 20.36 -9.07 -0.14
C TRP A 70 19.28 -8.34 0.65
N LEU A 71 19.43 -7.04 0.85
CA LEU A 71 18.47 -6.24 1.62
C LEU A 71 17.10 -6.23 0.96
N ILE A 72 17.03 -5.93 -0.34
CA ILE A 72 15.79 -5.86 -1.11
C ILE A 72 15.15 -7.25 -1.21
N GLY A 73 15.93 -8.27 -1.57
CA GLY A 73 15.45 -9.64 -1.70
C GLY A 73 14.90 -10.21 -0.39
N LEU A 74 15.64 -10.07 0.71
CA LEU A 74 15.18 -10.52 2.03
C LEU A 74 13.97 -9.72 2.53
N SER A 75 13.89 -8.43 2.24
CA SER A 75 12.73 -7.61 2.63
C SER A 75 11.46 -8.04 1.88
N CYS A 76 11.56 -8.34 0.59
CA CYS A 76 10.43 -8.92 -0.16
C CYS A 76 9.99 -10.27 0.41
N LEU A 77 10.93 -11.15 0.79
CA LEU A 77 10.60 -12.42 1.44
C LEU A 77 9.95 -12.21 2.82
N ALA A 78 10.42 -11.22 3.59
CA ALA A 78 9.82 -10.85 4.86
C ALA A 78 8.39 -10.35 4.69
N VAL A 79 8.13 -9.48 3.71
CA VAL A 79 6.79 -8.99 3.37
C VAL A 79 5.88 -10.14 2.89
N SER A 80 6.41 -11.08 2.11
CA SER A 80 5.69 -12.28 1.68
C SER A 80 5.24 -13.13 2.88
N ALA A 81 6.14 -13.39 3.83
CA ALA A 81 5.79 -14.11 5.05
C ALA A 81 4.76 -13.32 5.88
N TRP A 82 4.93 -12.01 5.99
CA TRP A 82 4.02 -11.14 6.73
C TRP A 82 2.62 -11.12 6.11
N ALA A 83 2.50 -11.09 4.77
CA ALA A 83 1.24 -11.16 4.02
C ALA A 83 0.34 -12.33 4.45
N LEU A 84 0.90 -13.41 5.00
CA LEU A 84 0.16 -14.58 5.47
C LEU A 84 -0.33 -14.47 6.93
N LEU A 85 0.15 -13.48 7.71
CA LEU A 85 -0.30 -13.29 9.08
C LEU A 85 -1.70 -12.65 9.13
N PRO A 86 -2.64 -13.21 9.91
CA PRO A 86 -3.98 -12.65 10.05
C PRO A 86 -3.94 -11.29 10.74
N GLU A 87 -4.62 -10.30 10.16
CA GLU A 87 -4.77 -8.98 10.75
C GLU A 87 -5.97 -8.91 11.69
N LYS A 88 -5.83 -8.15 12.78
CA LYS A 88 -6.90 -7.87 13.75
C LYS A 88 -7.43 -6.46 13.55
N SER A 89 -8.75 -6.32 13.49
CA SER A 89 -9.45 -5.03 13.39
C SER A 89 -9.58 -4.34 14.76
N GLY A 90 -9.30 -3.04 14.83
CA GLY A 90 -9.57 -2.19 16.02
C GLY A 90 -10.59 -1.09 15.68
N ASP A 91 -11.49 -0.80 16.62
CA ASP A 91 -12.54 0.21 16.45
C ASP A 91 -12.01 1.64 16.64
N VAL A 92 -12.47 2.59 15.80
CA VAL A 92 -12.09 4.01 15.86
C VAL A 92 -13.33 4.91 16.05
N GLU A 93 -13.52 5.45 17.27
CA GLU A 93 -14.59 6.41 17.59
C GLU A 93 -14.18 7.88 17.31
N THR A 94 -15.04 8.66 16.66
CA THR A 94 -14.88 10.13 16.44
C THR A 94 -16.21 10.81 16.01
N PRO A 95 -16.44 12.10 16.34
CA PRO A 95 -17.70 12.85 16.11
C PRO A 95 -18.01 13.22 14.63
N PRO A 96 -19.24 13.66 14.29
CA PRO A 96 -19.65 13.96 12.91
C PRO A 96 -18.93 15.19 12.32
N MET A 97 -18.38 15.07 11.10
CA MET A 97 -17.60 16.11 10.41
C MET A 97 -18.20 16.51 9.05
N HIS A 98 -18.04 17.78 8.65
CA HIS A 98 -18.43 18.32 7.33
C HIS A 98 -17.46 17.90 6.21
N GLY A 99 -17.82 18.07 4.93
CA GLY A 99 -17.09 17.53 3.76
C GLY A 99 -15.59 17.82 3.68
N ARG A 100 -15.15 19.07 3.95
CA ARG A 100 -13.71 19.42 4.02
C ARG A 100 -13.01 18.74 5.22
N GLY A 101 -13.72 18.55 6.33
CA GLY A 101 -13.24 17.80 7.49
C GLY A 101 -13.07 16.31 7.18
N VAL A 102 -13.94 15.72 6.38
CA VAL A 102 -13.83 14.31 5.96
C VAL A 102 -12.60 14.08 5.07
N PHE A 103 -12.32 14.98 4.12
CA PHE A 103 -11.10 14.90 3.31
C PHE A 103 -9.84 14.94 4.18
N ILE A 104 -9.71 15.96 5.04
CA ILE A 104 -8.53 16.13 5.91
C ILE A 104 -8.38 14.93 6.85
N ALA A 105 -9.49 14.48 7.46
CA ALA A 105 -9.47 13.30 8.32
C ALA A 105 -9.04 12.04 7.56
N SER A 106 -9.49 11.87 6.32
CA SER A 106 -9.09 10.74 5.48
C SER A 106 -7.60 10.81 5.11
N VAL A 107 -7.09 11.99 4.74
CA VAL A 107 -5.65 12.19 4.45
C VAL A 107 -4.82 11.81 5.67
N ILE A 108 -5.13 12.37 6.85
CA ILE A 108 -4.36 12.12 8.08
C ILE A 108 -4.47 10.65 8.46
N ALA A 109 -5.67 10.06 8.45
CA ALA A 109 -5.87 8.68 8.85
C ALA A 109 -5.13 7.71 7.92
N PHE A 110 -5.23 7.89 6.60
CA PHE A 110 -4.51 7.04 5.65
C PHE A 110 -3.00 7.22 5.74
N PHE A 111 -2.53 8.46 5.81
CA PHE A 111 -1.10 8.73 5.91
C PHE A 111 -0.50 8.10 7.17
N LEU A 112 -1.17 8.23 8.32
CA LEU A 112 -0.73 7.59 9.56
C LEU A 112 -0.84 6.07 9.51
N ALA A 113 -1.87 5.52 8.85
CA ALA A 113 -2.05 4.08 8.70
C ALA A 113 -0.99 3.45 7.78
N GLU A 114 -0.53 4.17 6.76
CA GLU A 114 0.52 3.71 5.85
C GLU A 114 1.93 3.84 6.45
N LEU A 115 2.14 4.70 7.45
CA LEU A 115 3.46 4.86 8.08
C LEU A 115 3.91 3.57 8.77
N GLY A 116 4.98 2.98 8.25
CA GLY A 116 5.59 1.76 8.75
C GLY A 116 4.89 0.48 8.28
N ASP A 117 3.94 0.58 7.35
CA ASP A 117 3.22 -0.57 6.83
C ASP A 117 3.98 -1.30 5.70
N ARG A 118 3.54 -2.53 5.39
CA ARG A 118 4.11 -3.43 4.37
C ARG A 118 4.16 -2.78 3.00
N THR A 119 3.13 -2.03 2.63
CA THR A 119 3.06 -1.27 1.38
C THR A 119 4.16 -0.20 1.30
N GLN A 120 4.47 0.46 2.42
CA GLN A 120 5.55 1.44 2.49
C GLN A 120 6.93 0.78 2.37
N ILE A 121 7.17 -0.33 3.09
CA ILE A 121 8.41 -1.11 2.97
C ILE A 121 8.60 -1.59 1.53
N ALA A 122 7.56 -2.14 0.92
CA ALA A 122 7.59 -2.55 -0.48
C ALA A 122 7.95 -1.38 -1.42
N THR A 123 7.39 -0.20 -1.17
CA THR A 123 7.66 1.00 -1.99
C THR A 123 9.09 1.51 -1.81
N VAL A 124 9.66 1.45 -0.60
CA VAL A 124 11.09 1.73 -0.36
C VAL A 124 11.97 0.78 -1.17
N VAL A 125 11.67 -0.52 -1.10
CA VAL A 125 12.40 -1.57 -1.83
C VAL A 125 12.32 -1.36 -3.35
N LEU A 126 11.14 -1.02 -3.85
CA LEU A 126 10.91 -0.73 -5.27
C LEU A 126 11.63 0.55 -5.71
N GLY A 127 11.63 1.62 -4.90
CA GLY A 127 12.36 2.86 -5.18
C GLY A 127 13.87 2.70 -5.15
N ALA A 128 14.38 1.75 -4.37
CA ALA A 128 15.79 1.39 -4.38
C ALA A 128 16.21 0.65 -5.66
N HIS A 129 15.32 -0.17 -6.25
CA HIS A 129 15.66 -1.03 -7.39
C HIS A 129 15.26 -0.46 -8.76
N TYR A 130 14.16 0.29 -8.82
CA TYR A 130 13.58 0.73 -10.08
C TYR A 130 13.72 2.23 -10.29
N GLN A 131 14.11 2.59 -11.51
CA GLN A 131 14.15 3.96 -12.02
C GLN A 131 13.36 4.02 -13.35
N PRO A 132 12.72 5.16 -13.67
CA PRO A 132 12.67 6.40 -12.91
C PRO A 132 11.66 6.37 -11.74
N LEU A 133 11.93 7.10 -10.65
CA LEU A 133 11.09 7.08 -9.44
C LEU A 133 9.63 7.49 -9.65
N TRP A 134 9.35 8.41 -10.58
CA TRP A 134 7.97 8.83 -10.85
C TRP A 134 7.10 7.66 -11.33
N GLU A 135 7.68 6.65 -12.00
CA GLU A 135 6.94 5.44 -12.39
C GLU A 135 6.62 4.57 -11.16
N VAL A 136 7.55 4.47 -10.21
CA VAL A 136 7.34 3.71 -8.97
C VAL A 136 6.23 4.37 -8.14
N VAL A 137 6.29 5.69 -7.97
CA VAL A 137 5.29 6.47 -7.24
C VAL A 137 3.94 6.41 -7.94
N ALA A 138 3.87 6.65 -9.26
CA ALA A 138 2.61 6.58 -9.99
C ALA A 138 2.01 5.16 -9.95
N GLY A 139 2.82 4.12 -10.14
CA GLY A 139 2.36 2.73 -10.11
C GLY A 139 1.80 2.35 -8.74
N SER A 140 2.58 2.58 -7.68
CA SER A 140 2.17 2.29 -6.30
C SER A 140 0.91 3.06 -5.88
N THR A 141 0.83 4.36 -6.18
CA THR A 141 -0.36 5.18 -5.88
C THR A 141 -1.59 4.71 -6.65
N VAL A 142 -1.46 4.38 -7.94
CA VAL A 142 -2.58 3.81 -8.71
C VAL A 142 -3.00 2.46 -8.15
N GLY A 143 -2.05 1.61 -7.74
CA GLY A 143 -2.33 0.33 -7.09
C GLY A 143 -3.16 0.50 -5.81
N MET A 144 -2.75 1.42 -4.94
CA MET A 144 -3.45 1.77 -3.70
C MET A 144 -4.88 2.27 -3.96
N VAL A 145 -5.05 3.16 -4.93
CA VAL A 145 -6.35 3.72 -5.31
C VAL A 145 -7.27 2.63 -5.88
N ILE A 146 -6.75 1.77 -6.76
CA ILE A 146 -7.54 0.66 -7.34
C ILE A 146 -7.99 -0.33 -6.27
N ALA A 147 -7.17 -0.61 -5.26
CA ALA A 147 -7.54 -1.51 -4.17
C ALA A 147 -8.60 -0.90 -3.23
N ASN A 148 -8.50 0.40 -2.92
CA ASN A 148 -9.36 1.04 -1.91
C ASN A 148 -10.62 1.72 -2.45
N VAL A 149 -10.59 2.35 -3.63
CA VAL A 149 -11.74 3.09 -4.16
C VAL A 149 -12.99 2.21 -4.32
N PRO A 150 -12.92 0.98 -4.87
CA PRO A 150 -14.09 0.10 -4.94
C PRO A 150 -14.71 -0.13 -3.56
N VAL A 151 -13.89 -0.28 -2.54
CA VAL A 151 -14.29 -0.55 -1.16
C VAL A 151 -15.03 0.66 -0.56
N VAL A 152 -14.52 1.86 -0.81
CA VAL A 152 -15.16 3.12 -0.39
C VAL A 152 -16.54 3.31 -1.03
N TRP A 153 -16.69 2.94 -2.30
CA TRP A 153 -17.94 3.10 -3.04
C TRP A 153 -18.96 1.99 -2.76
N LEU A 154 -18.49 0.74 -2.61
CA LEU A 154 -19.35 -0.41 -2.34
C LEU A 154 -19.79 -0.46 -0.86
N GLY A 155 -19.03 0.16 0.04
CA GLY A 155 -19.32 0.22 1.47
C GLY A 155 -19.47 -1.16 2.12
N ALA A 156 -20.14 -1.20 3.27
CA ALA A 156 -20.31 -2.40 4.09
C ALA A 156 -21.00 -3.60 3.39
N ARG A 157 -21.67 -3.39 2.24
CA ARG A 157 -22.39 -4.45 1.52
C ARG A 157 -21.48 -5.47 0.81
N PHE A 158 -20.25 -5.10 0.45
CA PHE A 158 -19.31 -6.00 -0.23
C PHE A 158 -18.08 -6.39 0.60
N ALA A 159 -17.82 -5.70 1.71
CA ALA A 159 -16.74 -6.04 2.63
C ALA A 159 -16.73 -7.52 3.06
N GLN A 160 -17.93 -8.11 3.18
CA GLN A 160 -18.11 -9.50 3.60
C GLN A 160 -17.94 -10.53 2.47
N GLN A 161 -17.80 -10.10 1.21
CA GLN A 161 -17.73 -10.97 0.04
C GLN A 161 -16.33 -11.05 -0.59
N LEU A 162 -15.37 -10.26 -0.11
CA LEU A 162 -14.00 -10.28 -0.62
C LEU A 162 -13.27 -11.54 -0.14
N PRO A 163 -12.69 -12.35 -1.04
CA PRO A 163 -11.92 -13.54 -0.65
C PRO A 163 -10.54 -13.12 -0.13
N LEU A 164 -10.50 -12.56 1.09
CA LEU A 164 -9.30 -12.03 1.74
C LEU A 164 -8.13 -13.02 1.69
N ARG A 165 -8.41 -14.32 1.91
CA ARG A 165 -7.42 -15.39 1.82
C ARG A 165 -6.74 -15.50 0.46
N ALA A 166 -7.50 -15.38 -0.63
CA ALA A 166 -6.95 -15.52 -1.98
C ALA A 166 -6.03 -14.34 -2.32
N ALA A 167 -6.38 -13.15 -1.85
CA ALA A 167 -5.61 -11.96 -2.11
C ALA A 167 -4.32 -11.91 -1.27
N HIS A 168 -4.40 -12.25 0.02
CA HIS A 168 -3.22 -12.45 0.87
C HIS A 168 -2.27 -13.49 0.28
N LEU A 169 -2.80 -14.59 -0.23
CA LEU A 169 -2.00 -15.60 -0.93
C LEU A 169 -1.36 -15.04 -2.21
N GLY A 170 -2.10 -14.27 -3.00
CA GLY A 170 -1.59 -13.62 -4.22
C GLY A 170 -0.45 -12.63 -3.93
N ALA A 171 -0.60 -11.79 -2.90
CA ALA A 171 0.44 -10.88 -2.44
C ALA A 171 1.68 -11.65 -1.96
N ALA A 172 1.47 -12.67 -1.11
CA ALA A 172 2.55 -13.52 -0.62
C ALA A 172 3.34 -14.16 -1.77
N VAL A 173 2.65 -14.71 -2.77
CA VAL A 173 3.27 -15.31 -3.96
C VAL A 173 4.04 -14.27 -4.77
N LEU A 174 3.46 -13.09 -5.03
CA LEU A 174 4.15 -12.05 -5.79
C LEU A 174 5.44 -11.59 -5.10
N PHE A 175 5.38 -11.28 -3.80
CA PHE A 175 6.55 -10.85 -3.04
C PHE A 175 7.59 -11.96 -2.89
N ALA A 176 7.17 -13.23 -2.79
CA ALA A 176 8.08 -14.36 -2.80
C ALA A 176 8.83 -14.44 -4.14
N LEU A 177 8.11 -14.36 -5.26
CA LEU A 177 8.70 -14.41 -6.59
C LEU A 177 9.65 -13.24 -6.85
N LEU A 178 9.27 -12.01 -6.47
CA LEU A 178 10.13 -10.83 -6.58
C LEU A 178 11.39 -10.99 -5.73
N GLY A 179 11.26 -11.40 -4.48
CA GLY A 179 12.40 -11.60 -3.57
C GLY A 179 13.38 -12.66 -4.07
N LEU A 180 12.86 -13.82 -4.50
CA LEU A 180 13.65 -14.90 -5.10
C LEU A 180 14.35 -14.43 -6.38
N TRP A 181 13.64 -13.73 -7.27
CA TRP A 181 14.19 -13.24 -8.52
C TRP A 181 15.34 -12.25 -8.29
N ILE A 182 15.19 -11.32 -7.34
CA ILE A 182 16.23 -10.37 -6.97
C ILE A 182 17.45 -11.07 -6.37
N LEU A 183 17.26 -12.09 -5.51
CA LEU A 183 18.40 -12.80 -4.92
C LEU A 183 19.18 -13.64 -5.94
N LEU A 184 18.49 -14.22 -6.91
CA LEU A 184 19.07 -15.13 -7.91
C LEU A 184 19.73 -14.41 -9.09
N ARG A 185 19.47 -13.11 -9.31
CA ARG A 185 19.98 -12.34 -10.45
C ARG A 185 20.86 -11.18 -10.01
#